data_AF-A0A950ZIQ7-F1
#
_entry.id   AF-A0A950ZIQ7-F1
#
_cell.length_a   1.000
_cell.length_b   1.000
_cell.length_c   1.000
_cell.angle_alpha   90.00
_cell.angle_beta   90.00
_cell.angle_gamma   90.00
#
_symmetry.space_group_name_H-M   'P 1'
#
loop_
_entity.id
_entity.type
_entity.pdbx_description
1 polymer ?
#
loop_
_entity_poly.entity_id
_entity_poly.type
_entity_poly.pdbx_seq_one_letter_code
_entity_poly.pdbx_strand_id
1 'polypeptide(L)'
;MTMITPSAMAIATITVMLWIVWSDTIRAKRPAPILYAVRVALYLIVTGLLILNLVRYPRLYSSGARAVTIVAALTGLVGAVYFARRLVKR
;
A
#
# COMPACT_ATOMS: atom_id res chain seq x y z
N MET A 1 -21.33 5.35 16.88
CA MET A 1 -20.45 5.38 15.67
C MET A 1 -19.08 4.91 16.09
N THR A 2 -18.72 3.67 15.75
CA THR A 2 -17.38 3.12 16.01
C THR A 2 -16.42 3.73 14.99
N MET A 3 -15.54 4.63 15.43
CA MET A 3 -14.48 5.17 14.57
C MET A 3 -13.53 4.03 14.19
N ILE A 4 -13.19 3.93 12.90
CA ILE A 4 -12.16 2.99 12.43
C ILE A 4 -10.85 3.37 13.09
N THR A 5 -10.23 2.44 13.80
CA THR A 5 -8.94 2.66 14.45
C THR A 5 -7.83 2.76 13.38
N PRO A 6 -6.76 3.55 13.62
CA PRO A 6 -5.67 3.67 12.67
C PRO A 6 -5.00 2.32 12.34
N SER A 7 -4.96 1.40 13.31
CA SER A 7 -4.49 0.02 13.11
C SER A 7 -5.39 -0.76 12.16
N ALA A 8 -6.71 -0.70 12.33
CA ALA A 8 -7.65 -1.36 11.42
C ALA A 8 -7.54 -0.84 9.98
N MET A 9 -7.36 0.48 9.82
CA MET A 9 -7.16 1.09 8.51
C MET A 9 -5.84 0.64 7.85
N ALA A 10 -4.75 0.58 8.62
CA ALA A 10 -3.46 0.10 8.14
C ALA A 10 -3.51 -1.38 7.74
N ILE A 11 -4.17 -2.23 8.52
CA ILE A 11 -4.37 -3.65 8.19
C ILE A 11 -5.18 -3.80 6.90
N ALA A 12 -6.32 -3.10 6.78
CA ALA A 12 -7.12 -3.13 5.56
C ALA A 12 -6.30 -2.72 4.32
N THR A 13 -5.44 -1.71 4.48
CA THR A 13 -4.54 -1.24 3.42
C THR A 13 -3.54 -2.32 3.01
N ILE A 14 -2.88 -2.98 3.98
CA ILE A 14 -1.96 -4.10 3.72
C ILE A 14 -2.68 -5.22 2.96
N THR A 15 -3.88 -5.60 3.42
CA THR A 15 -4.67 -6.67 2.79
C THR A 15 -4.94 -6.36 1.32
N VAL A 16 -5.39 -5.13 1.01
CA VAL A 16 -5.65 -4.71 -0.38
C VAL A 16 -4.37 -4.69 -1.21
N MET A 17 -3.27 -4.19 -0.66
CA MET A 17 -1.97 -4.20 -1.36
C MET A 17 -1.54 -5.63 -1.70
N LEU A 18 -1.48 -6.52 -0.70
CA LEU A 18 -1.10 -7.92 -0.93
C LEU A 18 -2.03 -8.62 -1.93
N TRP A 19 -3.33 -8.35 -1.85
CA TRP A 19 -4.30 -8.86 -2.80
C TRP A 19 -4.01 -8.42 -4.25
N ILE A 20 -3.66 -7.16 -4.47
CA ILE A 20 -3.33 -6.65 -5.81
C ILE A 20 -2.07 -7.32 -6.36
N VAL A 21 -1.04 -7.52 -5.53
CA VAL A 21 0.18 -8.24 -5.93
C VAL A 21 -0.17 -9.68 -6.29
N TRP A 22 -0.91 -10.38 -5.43
CA TRP A 22 -1.31 -11.76 -5.65
C TRP A 22 -2.19 -11.91 -6.90
N SER A 23 -3.16 -11.02 -7.11
CA SER A 23 -4.00 -11.02 -8.32
C SER A 23 -3.17 -10.88 -9.60
N ASP A 24 -2.07 -10.13 -9.57
CA ASP A 24 -1.15 -10.03 -10.72
C ASP A 24 -0.33 -11.31 -10.95
N THR A 25 -0.09 -12.10 -9.91
CA THR A 25 0.61 -13.39 -10.04
C THR A 25 -0.24 -14.49 -10.67
N ILE A 26 -1.57 -14.45 -10.48
CA ILE A 26 -2.49 -15.47 -11.01
C ILE A 26 -2.91 -15.18 -12.46
N ARG A 27 -2.79 -13.93 -12.92
CA ARG A 27 -3.23 -13.54 -14.26
C ARG A 27 -2.36 -14.20 -15.34
N ALA A 28 -2.99 -15.02 -16.17
CA ALA A 28 -2.36 -15.67 -17.33
C ALA A 28 -1.94 -14.67 -18.43
N LYS A 29 -2.66 -13.55 -18.59
CA LYS A 29 -2.32 -12.47 -19.53
C LYS A 29 -1.74 -11.28 -18.77
N ARG A 30 -0.56 -10.81 -19.21
CA ARG A 30 0.06 -9.59 -18.66
C ARG A 30 -0.86 -8.38 -18.94
N PRO A 31 -1.28 -7.62 -17.92
CA PRO A 31 -2.09 -6.42 -18.10
C PRO A 31 -1.34 -5.33 -18.89
N ALA A 32 -2.11 -4.41 -19.47
CA ALA A 32 -1.56 -3.29 -20.23
C ALA A 32 -0.58 -2.45 -19.38
N PRO A 33 0.47 -1.87 -19.99
CA PRO A 33 1.49 -1.08 -19.28
C PRO A 33 0.92 0.05 -18.41
N ILE A 34 -0.15 0.70 -18.88
CA ILE A 34 -0.87 1.74 -18.14
C ILE A 34 -1.39 1.23 -16.80
N LEU A 35 -1.87 -0.01 -16.72
CA LEU A 35 -2.37 -0.58 -15.47
C LEU A 35 -1.25 -0.79 -14.45
N TYR A 36 -0.04 -1.12 -14.90
CA TYR A 36 1.13 -1.18 -14.03
C TYR A 36 1.50 0.21 -13.49
N ALA A 37 1.51 1.24 -14.35
CA ALA A 37 1.77 2.61 -13.93
C ALA A 37 0.73 3.11 -12.92
N VAL A 38 -0.56 2.83 -13.15
CA VAL A 38 -1.66 3.18 -12.22
C VAL A 38 -1.46 2.48 -10.87
N ARG A 39 -1.10 1.20 -10.86
CA ARG A 39 -0.82 0.48 -9.61
C ARG A 39 0.36 1.09 -8.86
N VAL A 40 1.46 1.42 -9.54
CA VAL A 40 2.59 2.11 -8.90
C VAL A 40 2.14 3.43 -8.28
N ALA A 41 1.40 4.26 -9.02
CA ALA A 41 0.89 5.53 -8.52
C ALA A 41 -0.01 5.36 -7.29
N LEU A 42 -0.95 4.40 -7.33
CA LEU A 42 -1.83 4.09 -6.20
C LEU A 42 -1.05 3.68 -4.95
N TYR A 43 -0.04 2.81 -5.10
CA TYR A 43 0.80 2.39 -3.99
C TYR A 43 1.57 3.56 -3.39
N LEU A 44 2.14 4.44 -4.22
CA LEU A 44 2.87 5.62 -3.75
C LEU A 44 1.95 6.63 -3.06
N ILE A 45 0.77 6.90 -3.62
CA ILE A 45 -0.22 7.82 -3.04
C ILE A 45 -0.66 7.31 -1.66
N VAL A 46 -1.04 6.03 -1.57
CA VAL A 46 -1.51 5.45 -0.31
C VAL A 46 -0.40 5.42 0.74
N THR A 47 0.82 5.05 0.34
CA THR A 47 2.00 5.10 1.21
C THR A 47 2.26 6.52 1.72
N GLY A 48 2.23 7.50 0.83
CA GLY A 48 2.40 8.92 1.17
C GLY A 48 1.34 9.41 2.14
N LEU A 49 0.08 9.01 1.94
CA LEU A 49 -1.03 9.35 2.85
C LEU A 49 -0.84 8.73 4.24
N LEU A 50 -0.40 7.47 4.33
CA LEU A 50 -0.13 6.82 5.62
C LEU A 50 1.00 7.52 6.38
N ILE A 51 2.10 7.86 5.70
CA ILE A 51 3.22 8.58 6.29
C ILE A 51 2.79 9.99 6.71
N LEU A 52 2.08 10.71 5.84
CA LEU A 52 1.57 12.05 6.14
C LEU A 52 0.64 12.02 7.36
N ASN A 53 -0.24 11.03 7.44
CA ASN A 53 -1.16 10.88 8.57
C ASN A 53 -0.39 10.60 9.88
N LEU A 54 0.62 9.73 9.83
CA LEU A 54 1.49 9.43 10.96
C LEU A 54 2.25 10.67 11.49
N VAL A 55 2.77 11.49 10.57
CA VAL A 55 3.53 12.72 10.91
C VAL A 55 2.61 13.83 11.40
N ARG A 56 1.44 14.01 10.76
CA ARG A 56 0.51 15.10 11.07
C ARG A 56 -0.32 14.84 12.31
N TYR A 57 -0.64 13.58 12.61
CA TYR A 57 -1.50 13.20 13.74
C TYR A 57 -0.85 12.18 14.68
N PRO A 58 0.35 12.45 15.21
CA PRO A 58 1.10 11.46 16.00
C PRO A 58 0.37 11.05 17.29
N ARG A 59 -0.47 11.93 17.86
CA ARG A 59 -1.24 11.68 19.09
C ARG A 59 -2.41 10.70 18.91
N LEU A 60 -2.85 10.45 17.66
CA LEU A 60 -3.92 9.48 17.37
C LEU A 60 -3.42 8.03 17.32
N TYR A 61 -2.10 7.82 17.21
CA TYR A 61 -1.52 6.49 17.08
C TYR A 61 -0.94 6.00 18.40
N SER A 62 -1.46 4.86 18.88
CA SER A 62 -0.78 4.05 19.89
C SER A 62 0.51 3.43 19.31
N SER A 63 1.44 3.02 20.18
CA SER A 63 2.72 2.41 19.74
C SER A 63 2.52 1.24 18.77
N GLY A 64 1.52 0.39 19.04
CA GLY A 64 1.15 -0.71 18.13
C GLY A 64 0.58 -0.21 16.80
N ALA A 65 -0.31 0.78 16.80
CA ALA A 65 -0.85 1.35 15.57
C ALA A 65 0.26 1.97 14.70
N ARG A 66 1.23 2.67 15.30
CA ARG A 66 2.39 3.21 14.57
C ARG A 66 3.18 2.11 13.88
N ALA A 67 3.50 1.03 14.60
CA ALA A 67 4.25 -0.09 14.04
C ALA A 67 3.51 -0.70 12.82
N VAL A 68 2.19 -0.93 12.94
CA VAL A 68 1.38 -1.47 11.84
C VAL A 68 1.33 -0.51 10.65
N THR A 69 1.20 0.79 10.88
CA THR A 69 1.23 1.80 9.80
C THR A 69 2.58 1.87 9.11
N ILE A 70 3.69 1.74 9.85
CA ILE A 70 5.04 1.66 9.26
C ILE A 70 5.15 0.41 8.39
N VAL A 71 4.71 -0.75 8.89
CA VAL A 71 4.68 -1.99 8.09
C VAL A 71 3.85 -1.80 6.82
N ALA A 72 2.68 -1.17 6.92
CA ALA A 72 1.83 -0.87 5.76
C ALA A 72 2.53 0.03 4.74
N ALA A 73 3.23 1.07 5.21
CA ALA A 73 4.01 1.94 4.34
C ALA A 73 5.15 1.18 3.64
N LEU A 74 5.86 0.30 4.36
CA LEU A 74 6.90 -0.56 3.76
C LEU A 74 6.32 -1.51 2.71
N THR A 75 5.18 -2.14 2.99
CA THR A 75 4.47 -2.98 2.01
C THR A 75 4.09 -2.17 0.76
N GLY A 76 3.65 -0.92 0.95
CA GLY A 76 3.36 0.02 -0.12
C GLY A 76 4.58 0.34 -1.00
N LEU A 77 5.75 0.59 -0.39
CA LEU A 77 6.99 0.80 -1.13
C LEU A 77 7.43 -0.46 -1.90
N VAL A 78 7.37 -1.63 -1.26
CA VAL A 78 7.75 -2.90 -1.88
C VAL A 78 6.86 -3.22 -3.08
N GLY A 79 5.55 -3.04 -2.96
CA GLY A 79 4.60 -3.25 -4.05
C GLY A 79 4.79 -2.26 -5.21
N ALA A 80 5.08 -0.98 -4.90
CA ALA A 80 5.41 0.01 -5.92
C ALA A 80 6.67 -0.39 -6.71
N VAL A 81 7.73 -0.81 -6.01
CA VAL A 81 8.98 -1.28 -6.65
C VAL A 81 8.74 -2.54 -7.49
N TYR A 82 7.91 -3.47 -7.01
CA TYR A 82 7.56 -4.67 -7.75
C TYR A 82 6.90 -4.34 -9.09
N PHE A 83 5.87 -3.50 -9.10
CA PHE A 83 5.17 -3.12 -10.32
C PHE A 83 6.01 -2.21 -11.23
N ALA A 84 6.85 -1.34 -10.65
CA ALA A 84 7.80 -0.53 -11.42
C ALA A 84 8.83 -1.41 -12.16
N ARG A 85 9.37 -2.44 -11.49
CA ARG A 85 10.26 -3.41 -12.13
C ARG A 85 9.58 -4.16 -13.27
N ARG A 86 8.32 -4.58 -13.11
CA ARG A 86 7.53 -5.23 -14.17
C ARG A 86 7.22 -4.28 -15.34
N LEU A 87 7.08 -2.98 -15.08
CA LEU A 87 6.88 -1.96 -16.11
C LEU A 87 8.15 -1.77 -16.96
N VAL A 88 9.33 -1.79 -16.33
CA VAL A 88 10.64 -1.55 -16.98
C VAL A 88 11.21 -2.80 -17.65
N LYS A 89 11.13 -3.98 -17.01
CA LYS A 89 11.67 -5.26 -17.54
C LYS A 89 10.79 -5.87 -18.63
N ARG A 90 10.48 -5.10 -19.67
CA ARG A 90 9.90 -5.67 -20.89
C ARG A 90 10.83 -6.73 -21.47
#